data_AF-C9W183-F1
#
_entry.id   AF-C9W183-F1
#
_cell.length_a   1.000
_cell.length_b   1.000
_cell.length_c   1.000
_cell.angle_alpha   90.00
_cell.angle_beta   90.00
_cell.angle_gamma   90.00
#
_symmetry.space_group_name_H-M   'P 1'
#
loop_
_entity.id
_entity.type
_entity.pdbx_description
1 polymer ?
#
loop_
_entity_poly.entity_id
_entity_poly.type
_entity_poly.pdbx_seq_one_letter_code
_entity_poly.pdbx_strand_id
1 'polypeptide(L)' 'MDKYHPGYIGKVGMRHYHLKRNPYYCPTINLDKLWSLVSQATYEKYRDSTDGKAPVIDCLRKVSRYV' A
#
# COMPACT_ATOMS: atom_id res chain seq x y z
N MET A 1 4.19 35.44 -0.12
CA MET A 1 3.64 34.24 0.54
C MET A 1 2.22 33.95 0.04
N ASP A 2 1.33 34.94 0.03
CA ASP A 2 -0.10 34.72 -0.25
C ASP A 2 -0.44 34.19 -1.66
N LYS A 3 0.32 34.58 -2.70
CA LYS A 3 0.04 34.13 -4.08
C LYS A 3 0.37 32.66 -4.32
N TYR A 4 1.42 32.13 -3.70
CA TYR A 4 1.96 30.80 -4.02
C TYR A 4 1.86 29.80 -2.86
N HIS A 5 1.57 30.26 -1.65
CA HIS A 5 1.46 29.43 -0.44
C HIS A 5 0.23 29.83 0.40
N PRO A 6 -0.98 29.73 -0.16
CA PRO A 6 -2.20 29.98 0.60
C PRO A 6 -2.30 28.99 1.78
N GLY A 7 -2.67 29.49 2.97
CA GLY A 7 -2.80 28.68 4.19
C GLY A 7 -1.51 28.48 5.00
N TYR A 8 -0.40 29.12 4.59
CA TYR A 8 0.88 29.01 5.31
C TYR A 8 0.85 29.67 6.71
N ILE A 9 0.18 30.82 6.84
CA ILE A 9 -0.02 31.49 8.14
C ILE A 9 -1.38 31.10 8.71
N GLY A 10 -1.39 30.60 9.95
CA GLY A 10 -2.58 30.19 10.68
C GLY A 10 -2.33 28.94 11.53
N LYS A 11 -3.21 28.65 12.49
CA LYS A 11 -3.19 27.40 13.26
C LYS A 11 -4.34 26.51 12.78
N VAL A 12 -4.04 25.29 12.35
CA VAL A 12 -5.03 24.34 11.82
C VAL A 12 -4.91 23.00 12.55
N GLY A 13 -6.05 22.41 12.88
CA GLY A 13 -6.14 21.07 13.47
C GLY A 13 -5.74 20.98 14.94
N MET A 14 -5.74 19.75 15.45
CA MET A 14 -5.39 19.43 16.84
C MET A 14 -3.96 18.90 16.94
N ARG A 15 -3.25 19.25 18.03
CA ARG A 15 -1.88 18.77 18.26
C ARG A 15 -1.89 17.37 18.87
N HIS A 16 -1.20 16.43 18.23
CA HIS A 16 -0.98 15.07 18.76
C HIS A 16 0.42 15.01 19.40
N TYR A 17 0.47 15.01 20.75
CA TYR A 17 1.72 14.85 21.50
C TYR A 17 2.17 13.38 21.55
N HIS A 18 3.48 13.15 21.52
CA HIS A 18 4.08 11.79 21.52
C HIS A 18 3.51 10.87 20.43
N LEU A 19 3.43 11.38 19.20
CA LEU A 19 2.98 10.62 18.05
C LEU A 19 3.88 9.40 17.82
N LYS A 20 3.35 8.21 18.07
CA LYS A 20 3.96 6.93 17.67
C LYS A 20 3.51 6.60 16.25
N ARG A 21 4.43 6.42 15.31
CA ARG A 21 4.07 6.18 13.88
C ARG A 21 3.65 4.73 13.62
N ASN A 22 4.19 3.75 14.35
CA ASN A 22 3.88 2.33 14.20
C ASN A 22 2.38 1.98 14.28
N PRO A 23 1.58 2.49 15.24
CA PRO A 23 0.13 2.20 15.27
C PRO A 23 -0.64 2.77 14.08
N TYR A 24 -0.09 3.75 13.36
CA TYR A 24 -0.69 4.32 12.14
C TYR A 24 -0.14 3.67 10.86
N TYR A 25 0.74 2.66 10.98
CA TYR A 25 1.31 1.98 9.83
C TYR A 25 0.24 1.15 9.14
N CYS A 26 -0.22 1.63 7.98
CA CYS A 26 -1.25 0.99 7.17
C CYS A 26 -0.92 1.21 5.67
N PRO A 27 0.06 0.48 5.10
CA PRO A 27 0.36 0.58 3.69
C PRO A 27 -0.80 0.00 2.85
N THR A 28 -1.08 0.62 1.72
CA THR A 28 -2.18 0.24 0.82
C THR A 28 -1.65 -0.25 -0.54
N ILE A 29 -2.38 -1.17 -1.17
CA ILE A 29 -2.10 -1.66 -2.52
C ILE A 29 -3.39 -1.65 -3.35
N ASN A 30 -3.27 -1.30 -4.62
CA ASN A 30 -4.38 -1.30 -5.57
C ASN A 30 -4.52 -2.67 -6.27
N LEU A 31 -5.72 -2.95 -6.79
CA LEU A 31 -6.07 -4.24 -7.41
C LEU A 31 -5.23 -4.56 -8.66
N ASP A 32 -4.91 -3.55 -9.45
CA ASP A 32 -4.06 -3.66 -10.65
C ASP A 32 -2.65 -4.17 -10.34
N LYS A 33 -2.16 -3.89 -9.13
CA LYS A 33 -0.81 -4.26 -8.67
C LYS A 33 -0.76 -5.58 -7.90
N LEU A 34 -1.88 -6.28 -7.71
CA LEU A 34 -1.86 -7.54 -6.94
C LEU A 34 -0.96 -8.61 -7.58
N TRP A 35 -0.97 -8.72 -8.91
CA TRP A 35 -0.16 -9.70 -9.64
C TRP A 35 1.34 -9.38 -9.63
N SER A 36 1.74 -8.15 -9.29
CA SER A 36 3.17 -7.82 -9.11
C SER A 36 3.76 -8.37 -7.81
N LEU A 37 2.93 -8.88 -6.88
CA LEU A 37 3.38 -9.48 -5.62
C LEU A 37 3.83 -10.95 -5.76
N VAL A 38 3.47 -11.58 -6.88
CA VAL A 38 3.84 -12.96 -7.22
C VAL A 38 4.91 -12.96 -8.31
N SER A 39 5.63 -14.08 -8.44
CA SER A 39 6.59 -14.23 -9.53
C SER A 39 5.88 -14.42 -10.86
N GLN A 40 6.52 -14.03 -11.96
CA GLN A 40 6.01 -14.19 -13.32
C GLN A 40 5.60 -15.64 -13.62
N ALA A 41 6.44 -16.62 -13.21
CA ALA A 41 6.13 -18.04 -13.37
C ALA A 41 4.85 -18.48 -12.64
N THR A 42 4.56 -17.90 -11.47
CA THR A 42 3.32 -18.17 -10.73
C THR A 42 2.13 -17.56 -11.45
N TYR A 43 2.29 -16.32 -11.94
CA TYR A 43 1.26 -15.64 -12.70
C TYR A 43 0.87 -16.44 -13.95
N GLU A 44 1.84 -16.84 -14.77
CA GLU A 44 1.61 -17.62 -16.00
C GLU A 44 0.92 -18.95 -15.72
N LYS A 45 1.33 -19.66 -14.65
CA LYS A 45 0.71 -20.92 -14.25
C LYS A 45 -0.78 -20.77 -13.96
N TYR A 46 -1.18 -19.73 -13.22
CA TYR A 46 -2.57 -19.57 -12.78
C TYR A 46 -3.41 -18.70 -13.73
N ARG A 47 -2.80 -18.04 -14.71
CA ARG A 47 -3.49 -17.24 -15.72
C ARG A 47 -4.44 -18.10 -16.56
N ASP A 48 -3.95 -19.27 -16.98
CA ASP A 48 -4.67 -20.14 -17.92
C ASP A 48 -5.08 -21.49 -17.29
N SER A 49 -4.89 -21.69 -15.98
CA SER A 49 -5.21 -22.96 -15.33
C SER A 49 -6.72 -23.20 -15.20
N THR A 50 -7.19 -24.34 -15.70
CA THR A 50 -8.59 -24.80 -15.55
C THR A 50 -8.82 -25.69 -14.33
N ASP A 51 -7.78 -25.93 -13.53
CA ASP A 51 -7.80 -26.86 -12.38
C ASP A 51 -8.65 -26.37 -11.19
N GLY A 52 -9.32 -25.22 -11.31
CA GLY A 52 -10.18 -24.63 -10.28
C GLY A 52 -9.44 -24.14 -9.03
N LYS A 53 -8.10 -24.17 -9.03
CA LYS A 53 -7.27 -23.73 -7.90
C LYS A 53 -6.81 -22.28 -8.08
N ALA A 54 -7.00 -21.46 -7.06
CA ALA A 54 -6.61 -20.05 -7.07
C ALA A 54 -5.29 -19.79 -6.29
N PRO A 55 -4.48 -18.82 -6.71
CA PRO A 55 -3.29 -18.41 -5.96
C PRO A 55 -3.67 -17.60 -4.71
N VAL A 56 -3.01 -17.90 -3.58
CA VAL A 56 -3.13 -17.12 -2.35
C VAL A 56 -2.04 -16.05 -2.33
N ILE A 57 -2.45 -14.78 -2.42
CA ILE A 57 -1.54 -13.63 -2.39
C ILE A 57 -1.57 -13.03 -0.99
N ASP A 58 -0.49 -13.23 -0.25
CA ASP A 58 -0.27 -12.64 1.08
C ASP A 58 0.32 -11.22 0.93
N CYS A 59 -0.55 -10.22 1.09
CA CYS A 59 -0.17 -8.81 0.98
C CYS A 59 0.74 -8.34 2.13
N LEU A 60 0.65 -8.94 3.33
CA LEU A 60 1.41 -8.51 4.50
C LEU A 60 2.90 -8.84 4.31
N ARG A 61 3.19 -10.11 3.99
CA ARG A 61 4.57 -10.60 3.83
C ARG A 61 5.28 -10.01 2.61
N LYS A 62 4.53 -9.66 1.57
CA LYS A 62 5.09 -9.20 0.29
C LYS A 62 5.32 -7.69 0.23
N VAL A 63 4.45 -6.88 0.85
CA VAL A 63 4.63 -5.43 0.95
C VAL A 63 5.76 -5.08 1.94
N SER A 64 5.94 -5.86 3.01
CA SER A 64 7.01 -5.64 4.00
C SER A 64 8.45 -5.80 3.46
N ARG A 65 8.65 -6.33 2.24
CA ARG A 65 9.99 -6.43 1.62
C ARG A 65 10.38 -5.19 0.80
N TYR A 66 9.45 -4.28 0.55
CA TYR A 66 9.66 -3.05 -0.22
C TYR A 66 9.76 -1.80 0.68
N VAL A 67 9.63 -1.96 2.00
CA VAL A 67 9.77 -0.90 3.01
C VAL A 67 10.98 -1.19 3.89
#